data_AF-A0A1G2VWE9-F1
#
_entry.id   AF-A0A1G2VWE9-F1
#
_cell.length_a   1.000
_cell.length_b   1.000
_cell.length_c   1.000
_cell.angle_alpha   90.00
_cell.angle_beta   90.00
_cell.angle_gamma   90.00
#
_symmetry.space_group_name_H-M   'P 1'
#
loop_
_entity.id
_entity.type
_entity.pdbx_description
1 polymer ?
#
loop_
_entity_poly.entity_id
_entity_poly.type
_entity_poly.pdbx_seq_one_letter_code
_entity_poly.pdbx_strand_id
1 'polypeptide(L)'
;MYLSYLMGAPVITDEALLGAGATIVGKTEGESRKLQIPRESIARYEALIREKLSPGFWNEYIGADKIHFIFKLADGSIQEFDLSPENEREVDMLCAKLNNEQPETTANVFKYISENDFYHDLMAKHWQAMIER
;
A
#
# COMPACT_ATOMS: atom_id res chain seq x y z
N MET A 1 2.58 14.31 2.56
CA MET A 1 1.76 13.68 1.52
C MET A 1 2.14 12.21 1.49
N TYR A 2 1.16 11.34 1.25
CA TYR A 2 1.38 9.92 0.98
C TYR A 2 0.91 9.60 -0.43
N LEU A 3 1.55 8.63 -1.07
CA LEU A 3 1.10 7.98 -2.30
C LEU A 3 0.49 6.64 -1.94
N SER A 4 -0.58 6.23 -2.63
CA SER A 4 -1.15 4.90 -2.48
C SER A 4 -1.70 4.38 -3.81
N TYR A 5 -1.50 3.10 -4.07
CA TYR A 5 -1.99 2.37 -5.21
C TYR A 5 -3.07 1.44 -4.69
N LEU A 6 -4.31 1.85 -4.85
CA LEU A 6 -5.47 1.13 -4.35
C LEU A 6 -5.93 0.07 -5.36
N MET A 7 -5.74 -1.20 -4.99
CA MET A 7 -6.27 -2.38 -5.67
C MET A 7 -7.34 -3.05 -4.81
N GLY A 8 -8.13 -3.96 -5.39
CA GLY A 8 -9.02 -4.84 -4.60
C GLY A 8 -10.15 -4.14 -3.85
N ALA A 9 -10.52 -2.92 -4.24
CA ALA A 9 -11.52 -2.11 -3.54
C ALA A 9 -12.69 -1.67 -4.44
N PRO A 10 -13.40 -2.60 -5.11
CA PRO A 10 -14.45 -2.27 -6.08
C PRO A 10 -15.64 -1.53 -5.47
N VAL A 11 -15.87 -1.69 -4.16
CA VAL A 11 -16.96 -1.04 -3.42
C VAL A 11 -16.60 0.35 -2.89
N ILE A 12 -15.31 0.74 -2.95
CA ILE A 12 -14.90 2.09 -2.62
C ILE A 12 -15.11 2.96 -3.87
N THR A 13 -16.04 3.91 -3.80
CA THR A 13 -16.29 4.86 -4.89
C THR A 13 -15.28 6.00 -4.87
N ASP A 14 -15.17 6.72 -6.00
CA ASP A 14 -14.34 7.92 -6.08
C ASP A 14 -14.78 8.98 -5.06
N GLU A 15 -16.08 9.16 -4.84
CA GLU A 15 -16.63 10.10 -3.88
C GLU A 15 -16.24 9.73 -2.44
N ALA A 16 -16.19 8.44 -2.12
CA ALA A 16 -15.73 7.97 -0.82
C ALA A 16 -14.23 8.30 -0.62
N LEU A 17 -13.41 8.15 -1.66
CA LEU A 17 -11.98 8.51 -1.62
C LEU A 17 -11.79 10.02 -1.43
N LEU A 18 -12.53 10.83 -2.20
CA LEU A 18 -12.52 12.28 -2.08
C LEU A 18 -13.01 12.73 -0.69
N GLY A 19 -14.07 12.11 -0.18
CA GLY A 19 -14.60 12.35 1.17
C GLY A 19 -13.63 11.97 2.29
N ALA A 20 -12.80 10.94 2.09
CA ALA A 20 -11.70 10.61 2.99
C ALA A 20 -10.53 11.61 2.90
N GLY A 21 -10.51 12.47 1.87
CA GLY A 21 -9.49 13.48 1.63
C GLY A 21 -8.38 13.05 0.67
N ALA A 22 -8.54 11.93 -0.02
CA ALA A 22 -7.61 11.49 -1.06
C ALA A 22 -7.90 12.20 -2.40
N THR A 23 -6.88 12.41 -3.21
CA THR A 23 -6.98 12.87 -4.60
C THR A 23 -6.62 11.72 -5.54
N ILE A 24 -7.46 11.44 -6.54
CA ILE A 24 -7.18 10.44 -7.57
C ILE A 24 -6.33 11.08 -8.65
N VAL A 25 -5.10 10.59 -8.82
CA VAL A 25 -4.13 11.09 -9.81
C VAL A 25 -3.97 10.16 -11.02
N GLY A 26 -4.56 8.97 -10.96
CA GLY A 26 -4.60 8.05 -12.08
C GLY A 26 -5.53 6.87 -11.83
N LYS A 27 -5.99 6.24 -12.91
CA LYS A 27 -6.78 5.00 -12.88
C LYS A 27 -6.21 4.02 -13.89
N THR A 28 -6.30 2.72 -13.59
CA THR A 28 -5.95 1.66 -14.54
C THR A 28 -7.21 1.03 -15.13
N GLU A 29 -7.05 0.27 -16.22
CA GLU A 29 -8.15 -0.47 -16.87
C GLU A 29 -8.79 -1.51 -15.92
N GLY A 30 -8.05 -1.97 -14.90
CA GLY A 30 -8.53 -2.90 -13.87
C GLY A 30 -9.13 -2.22 -12.64
N GLU A 31 -9.69 -1.02 -12.77
CA GLU A 31 -10.33 -0.25 -11.69
C GLU A 31 -9.40 0.13 -10.53
N SER A 32 -8.08 -0.04 -10.66
CA SER A 32 -7.15 0.38 -9.61
C SER A 32 -6.95 1.89 -9.65
N ARG A 33 -6.73 2.52 -8.49
CA ARG A 33 -6.58 3.98 -8.38
C ARG A 33 -5.23 4.34 -7.79
N LYS A 34 -4.55 5.29 -8.44
CA LYS A 34 -3.35 5.95 -7.92
C LYS A 34 -3.78 7.19 -7.16
N LEU A 35 -3.38 7.31 -5.90
CA LEU A 35 -3.90 8.28 -4.96
C LEU A 35 -2.80 9.13 -4.34
N GLN A 36 -3.12 10.39 -4.09
CA GLN A 36 -2.37 11.27 -3.20
C GLN A 36 -3.20 11.56 -1.96
N ILE A 37 -2.62 11.40 -0.77
CA ILE A 37 -3.32 11.52 0.51
C ILE A 37 -2.58 12.54 1.39
N PRO A 38 -3.21 13.68 1.73
CA PRO A 38 -2.65 14.63 2.69
C PRO A 38 -2.43 13.97 4.06
N ARG A 39 -1.40 14.40 4.81
CA ARG A 39 -1.04 13.73 6.07
C ARG A 39 -2.17 13.82 7.10
N GLU A 40 -2.85 14.96 7.14
CA GLU A 40 -4.00 15.24 7.98
C GLU A 40 -5.24 14.39 7.65
N SER A 41 -5.28 13.76 6.47
CA SER A 41 -6.36 12.91 6.02
C SER A 41 -6.09 11.42 6.21
N ILE A 42 -4.86 11.04 6.61
CA ILE A 42 -4.45 9.63 6.59
C ILE A 42 -5.33 8.74 7.48
N ALA A 43 -5.72 9.21 8.68
CA ALA A 43 -6.58 8.45 9.58
C ALA A 43 -7.97 8.14 8.97
N ARG A 44 -8.54 9.08 8.20
CA ARG A 44 -9.82 8.86 7.50
C ARG A 44 -9.65 7.86 6.35
N TYR A 45 -8.56 7.97 5.61
CA TYR A 45 -8.23 7.04 4.55
C TYR A 45 -8.07 5.61 5.08
N GLU A 46 -7.28 5.42 6.14
CA GLU A 46 -7.10 4.10 6.76
C GLU A 46 -8.42 3.50 7.25
N ALA A 47 -9.30 4.30 7.88
CA ALA A 47 -10.61 3.83 8.31
C ALA A 47 -11.44 3.30 7.12
N LEU A 48 -11.44 4.03 6.00
CA LEU A 48 -12.11 3.61 4.77
C LEU A 48 -11.53 2.30 4.24
N ILE A 49 -10.20 2.15 4.22
CA ILE A 49 -9.53 0.93 3.76
C ILE A 49 -9.87 -0.26 4.66
N ARG A 50 -9.73 -0.14 5.99
CA ARG A 50 -10.07 -1.21 6.95
C ARG A 50 -11.50 -1.71 6.73
N GLU A 51 -12.44 -0.79 6.58
CA GLU A 51 -13.85 -1.13 6.40
C GLU A 51 -14.13 -1.78 5.03
N LYS A 52 -13.61 -1.21 3.95
CA LYS A 52 -14.11 -1.47 2.58
C LYS A 52 -13.15 -2.21 1.65
N LEU A 53 -11.88 -2.41 2.03
CA LEU A 53 -10.98 -3.28 1.26
C LEU A 53 -11.56 -4.69 1.18
N SER A 54 -11.43 -5.36 0.03
CA SER A 54 -11.88 -6.74 -0.13
C SER A 54 -10.98 -7.69 0.65
N PRO A 55 -11.54 -8.75 1.28
CA PRO A 55 -10.73 -9.86 1.78
C PRO A 55 -9.83 -10.45 0.69
N GLY A 56 -8.61 -10.83 1.05
CA GLY A 56 -7.61 -11.36 0.12
C GLY A 56 -6.76 -10.28 -0.58
N PHE A 57 -6.90 -9.01 -0.19
CA PHE A 57 -6.11 -7.91 -0.73
C PHE A 57 -5.40 -7.15 0.39
N TRP A 58 -4.42 -6.35 0.01
CA TRP A 58 -3.82 -5.33 0.87
C TRP A 58 -3.90 -3.97 0.19
N ASN A 59 -3.66 -2.94 0.97
CA ASN A 59 -3.34 -1.62 0.46
C ASN A 59 -2.14 -1.07 1.22
N GLU A 60 -1.25 -0.40 0.50
CA GLU A 60 -0.13 0.32 1.06
C GLU A 60 -0.22 1.81 0.80
N TYR A 61 0.34 2.60 1.71
CA TYR A 61 0.63 4.00 1.47
C TYR A 61 2.07 4.35 1.86
N ILE A 62 2.68 5.24 1.09
CA ILE A 62 4.11 5.52 1.13
C ILE A 62 4.32 7.03 1.23
N GLY A 63 5.08 7.44 2.23
CA GLY A 63 5.50 8.81 2.45
C GLY A 63 7.03 8.91 2.58
N ALA A 64 7.51 10.12 2.80
CA ALA A 64 8.95 10.38 2.95
C ALA A 64 9.57 9.75 4.21
N ASP A 65 8.74 9.38 5.18
CA ASP A 65 9.11 8.98 6.55
C ASP A 65 8.46 7.66 6.99
N LYS A 66 7.45 7.18 6.25
CA LYS A 66 6.72 5.96 6.59
C LYS A 66 6.21 5.23 5.36
N ILE A 67 6.28 3.90 5.39
CA ILE A 67 5.58 3.00 4.50
C ILE A 67 4.68 2.15 5.39
N HIS A 68 3.39 2.11 5.08
CA HIS A 68 2.42 1.38 5.88
C HIS A 68 1.61 0.43 5.00
N PHE A 69 1.40 -0.78 5.51
CA PHE A 69 0.58 -1.80 4.88
C PHE A 69 -0.66 -2.09 5.73
N ILE A 70 -1.81 -2.22 5.07
CA ILE A 70 -3.05 -2.72 5.63
C ILE A 70 -3.44 -3.97 4.84
N PHE A 71 -3.21 -5.14 5.44
CA PHE A 71 -3.57 -6.43 4.88
C PHE A 71 -4.96 -6.82 5.37
N LYS A 72 -5.86 -7.20 4.45
CA LYS A 72 -7.13 -7.84 4.78
C LYS A 72 -7.11 -9.28 4.29
N LEU A 73 -6.95 -10.21 5.22
CA LEU A 73 -6.81 -11.63 4.92
C LEU A 73 -8.13 -12.22 4.40
N ALA A 74 -8.07 -13.44 3.86
CA ALA A 74 -9.22 -14.13 3.27
C ALA A 74 -10.38 -14.35 4.27
N ASP A 75 -10.08 -14.46 5.57
CA ASP A 75 -11.08 -14.55 6.64
C ASP A 75 -11.65 -13.18 7.07
N GLY A 76 -11.21 -12.10 6.43
CA GLY A 76 -11.59 -10.72 6.73
C GLY A 76 -10.83 -10.08 7.90
N SER A 77 -9.94 -10.82 8.57
CA SER A 77 -9.07 -10.25 9.60
C SER A 77 -8.09 -9.24 9.01
N ILE A 78 -7.69 -8.26 9.83
CA ILE A 78 -6.81 -7.17 9.42
C ILE A 78 -5.47 -7.31 10.14
N GLN A 79 -4.38 -7.15 9.39
CA GLN A 79 -3.02 -7.02 9.93
C GLN A 79 -2.37 -5.77 9.33
N GLU A 80 -1.65 -5.02 10.16
CA GLU A 80 -1.09 -3.72 9.78
C GLU A 80 0.36 -3.60 10.21
N PHE A 81 1.19 -3.02 9.35
CA PHE A 81 2.63 -2.88 9.57
C PHE A 81 3.14 -1.52 9.10
N ASP A 82 3.87 -0.84 9.97
CA ASP A 82 4.83 0.17 9.54
C ASP A 82 6.07 -0.58 9.08
N LEU A 83 6.34 -0.59 7.78
CA LEU A 83 7.42 -1.39 7.20
C LEU A 83 8.76 -0.93 7.78
N SER A 84 9.53 -1.91 8.25
CA SER A 84 10.84 -1.74 8.86
C SER A 84 11.71 -2.97 8.57
N PRO A 85 13.04 -2.86 8.68
CA PRO A 85 13.94 -4.02 8.57
C PRO A 85 13.54 -5.22 9.44
N GLU A 86 12.97 -4.96 10.62
CA GLU A 86 12.63 -5.98 11.61
C GLU A 86 11.40 -6.81 11.21
N ASN A 87 10.44 -6.22 10.49
CA ASN A 87 9.20 -6.87 10.08
C ASN A 87 9.09 -7.13 8.58
N GLU A 88 10.09 -6.73 7.79
CA GLU A 88 10.08 -6.84 6.33
C GLU A 88 9.80 -8.25 5.83
N ARG A 89 10.41 -9.27 6.46
CA ARG A 89 10.16 -10.67 6.11
C ARG A 89 8.70 -11.06 6.30
N GLU A 90 8.04 -10.54 7.32
CA GLU A 90 6.62 -10.82 7.57
C GLU A 90 5.74 -10.14 6.52
N VAL A 91 6.05 -8.90 6.18
CA VAL A 91 5.38 -8.16 5.10
C VAL A 91 5.54 -8.88 3.76
N ASP A 92 6.75 -9.33 3.42
CA ASP A 92 7.01 -10.10 2.19
C ASP A 92 6.19 -11.39 2.13
N MET A 93 6.17 -12.17 3.22
CA MET A 93 5.36 -13.40 3.29
C MET A 93 3.86 -13.12 3.09
N LEU A 94 3.36 -12.00 3.61
CA LEU A 94 1.96 -11.59 3.42
C LEU A 94 1.68 -11.18 1.96
N CYS A 95 2.56 -10.38 1.35
CA CYS A 95 2.46 -10.01 -0.07
C CYS A 95 2.46 -11.26 -0.96
N ALA A 96 3.45 -12.15 -0.79
CA ALA A 96 3.55 -13.39 -1.56
C ALA A 96 2.32 -14.29 -1.39
N LYS A 97 1.83 -14.44 -0.15
CA LYS A 97 0.62 -15.21 0.14
C LYS A 97 -0.61 -14.66 -0.58
N LEU A 98 -0.79 -13.35 -0.61
CA LEU A 98 -1.95 -12.72 -1.25
C LEU A 98 -1.85 -12.68 -2.77
N ASN A 99 -0.63 -12.64 -3.33
CA ASN A 99 -0.40 -12.77 -4.78
C ASN A 99 -0.39 -14.23 -5.27
N ASN A 100 -0.53 -15.22 -4.38
CA ASN A 100 -0.33 -16.64 -4.70
C ASN A 100 1.06 -16.91 -5.33
N GLU A 101 2.06 -16.18 -4.85
CA GLU A 101 3.47 -16.31 -5.19
C GLU A 101 4.21 -17.09 -4.10
N GLN A 102 5.35 -17.70 -4.44
CA GLN A 102 6.23 -18.21 -3.40
C GLN A 102 6.95 -17.02 -2.75
N PRO A 103 7.04 -16.96 -1.40
CA PRO A 103 7.86 -15.95 -0.76
C PRO A 103 9.27 -16.05 -1.30
N GLU A 104 9.79 -14.96 -1.86
CA GLU A 104 11.22 -14.89 -2.09
C GLU A 104 11.87 -14.74 -0.72
N THR A 105 12.54 -15.78 -0.23
CA THR A 105 13.18 -15.81 1.11
C THR A 105 14.13 -14.63 1.42
N THR A 106 14.37 -13.75 0.44
CA THR A 106 15.28 -12.60 0.46
C THR A 106 14.70 -11.34 -0.22
N ALA A 107 13.40 -11.25 -0.51
CA ALA A 107 12.86 -10.07 -1.20
C ALA A 107 13.01 -8.81 -0.34
N ASN A 108 13.78 -7.85 -0.84
CA ASN A 108 13.83 -6.50 -0.30
C ASN A 108 12.53 -5.79 -0.69
N VAL A 109 11.62 -5.64 0.27
CA VAL A 109 10.27 -5.08 0.03
C VAL A 109 10.37 -3.61 -0.39
N PHE A 110 11.34 -2.86 0.14
CA PHE A 110 11.60 -1.49 -0.29
C PHE A 110 11.97 -1.43 -1.77
N LYS A 111 12.82 -2.35 -2.23
CA LYS A 111 13.18 -2.48 -3.64
C LYS A 111 11.96 -2.86 -4.49
N TYR A 112 11.20 -3.88 -4.09
CA TYR A 112 9.98 -4.29 -4.79
C TYR A 112 9.00 -3.11 -4.99
N ILE A 113 8.75 -2.32 -3.94
CA ILE A 113 7.90 -1.13 -4.02
C ILE A 113 8.49 -0.09 -5.00
N SER A 114 9.81 0.10 -5.00
CA SER A 114 10.50 1.09 -5.84
C SER A 114 10.45 0.77 -7.34
N GLU A 115 10.18 -0.48 -7.71
CA GLU A 115 9.98 -0.93 -9.10
C GLU A 115 8.60 -0.55 -9.64
N ASN A 116 7.67 -0.12 -8.77
CA ASN A 116 6.42 0.47 -9.22
C ASN A 116 6.65 1.92 -9.68
N ASP A 117 6.44 2.19 -10.97
CA ASP A 117 6.59 3.51 -11.59
C ASP A 117 5.89 4.64 -10.82
N PHE A 118 4.76 4.36 -10.15
CA PHE A 118 4.04 5.39 -9.41
C PHE A 118 4.78 5.85 -8.15
N TYR A 119 5.57 4.97 -7.54
CA TYR A 119 6.30 5.24 -6.31
C TYR A 119 7.78 5.55 -6.55
N HIS A 120 8.30 5.20 -7.73
CA HIS A 120 9.72 5.23 -8.08
C HIS A 120 10.45 6.49 -7.58
N ASP A 121 9.99 7.68 -7.99
CA ASP A 121 10.65 8.94 -7.63
C ASP A 121 10.67 9.22 -6.12
N LEU A 122 9.56 8.90 -5.43
CA LEU A 122 9.46 9.10 -3.99
C LEU A 122 10.38 8.12 -3.26
N MET A 123 10.39 6.86 -3.69
CA MET A 123 11.23 5.80 -3.13
C MET A 123 12.73 6.11 -3.33
N ALA A 124 13.14 6.47 -4.55
CA ALA A 124 14.53 6.88 -4.83
C ALA A 124 14.94 8.08 -3.96
N LYS A 125 14.06 9.07 -3.80
CA LYS A 125 14.39 10.28 -3.03
C LYS A 125 14.53 10.05 -1.52
N HIS A 126 13.73 9.16 -0.94
CA HIS A 126 13.57 9.06 0.52
C HIS A 126 14.00 7.73 1.12
N TRP A 127 14.08 6.67 0.31
CA TRP A 127 14.29 5.30 0.77
C TRP A 127 15.48 4.60 0.09
N GLN A 128 16.33 5.33 -0.65
CA GLN A 128 17.50 4.81 -1.37
C GLN A 128 18.34 3.83 -0.54
N ALA A 129 18.66 4.20 0.71
CA ALA A 129 19.49 3.37 1.59
C ALA A 129 18.84 2.01 1.94
N MET A 130 17.51 1.94 1.98
CA MET A 130 16.79 0.68 2.22
C MET A 130 16.69 -0.14 0.94
N ILE A 131 16.53 0.51 -0.22
CA ILE A 131 16.47 -0.13 -1.54
C ILE A 131 17.79 -0.83 -1.89
N GLU A 132 18.93 -0.23 -1.53
CA GLU A 132 20.28 -0.73 -1.86
C GLU A 132 20.87 -1.71 -0.83
N ARG A 133 20.14 -2.01 0.24
CA ARG A 133 20.62 -2.85 1.35
C ARG A 133 20.70 -4.33 0.99
#